data_AF-A0A3S9SI01-F1
#
_entry.id   AF-A0A3S9SI01-F1
#
_cell.length_a   1.000
_cell.length_b   1.000
_cell.length_c   1.000
_cell.angle_alpha   90.00
_cell.angle_beta   90.00
_cell.angle_gamma   90.00
#
_symmetry.space_group_name_H-M   'P 1'
#
loop_
_entity.id
_entity.type
_entity.pdbx_description
1 polymer ?
#
loop_
_entity_poly.entity_id
_entity_poly.type
_entity_poly.pdbx_seq_one_letter_code
_entity_poly.pdbx_strand_id
1 'polypeptide(L)'
;MQNHSIHSMMIILISGLLLNACSMSDWWNGHYATRAAIIADQQEAEAYYAAESPAIKALREKNHPICWSEAVHEKDRSLFTPVYDRCMRRRGTPMWHDGLDQ
;
A
#
# COMPACT_ATOMS: atom_id res chain seq x y z
N MET A 1 36.97 45.42 2.14
CA MET A 1 36.22 44.47 1.29
C MET A 1 36.12 43.06 1.91
N GLN A 2 35.97 42.93 3.24
CA GLN A 2 35.94 41.62 3.92
C GLN A 2 34.55 41.25 4.49
N ASN A 3 33.79 42.22 5.03
CA ASN A 3 32.48 41.96 5.65
C ASN A 3 31.41 41.43 4.67
N HIS A 4 31.38 41.91 3.42
CA HIS A 4 30.38 41.43 2.44
C HIS A 4 30.56 39.95 2.09
N SER A 5 31.79 39.45 2.06
CA SER A 5 32.08 38.03 1.77
C SER A 5 31.63 37.11 2.90
N ILE A 6 31.81 37.53 4.15
CA ILE A 6 31.44 36.74 5.34
C ILE A 6 29.92 36.67 5.48
N HIS A 7 29.21 37.79 5.26
CA HIS A 7 27.74 37.82 5.27
C HIS A 7 27.15 36.92 4.17
N SER A 8 27.70 36.97 2.95
CA SER A 8 27.25 36.09 1.86
C SER A 8 27.49 34.61 2.17
N MET A 9 28.64 34.24 2.76
CA MET A 9 28.89 32.85 3.15
C MET A 9 27.96 32.36 4.26
N MET A 10 27.66 33.21 5.26
CA MET A 10 26.67 32.86 6.29
C MET A 10 25.29 32.62 5.72
N ILE A 11 24.83 33.47 4.79
CA ILE A 11 23.53 33.31 4.14
C ILE A 11 23.47 31.98 3.39
N ILE A 12 24.51 31.64 2.61
CA ILE A 12 24.57 30.38 1.86
C ILE A 12 24.55 29.16 2.81
N LEU A 13 25.28 29.21 3.93
CA LEU A 13 25.30 28.13 4.91
C LEU A 13 23.93 27.93 5.58
N ILE A 14 23.28 29.03 6.00
CA ILE A 14 21.96 28.98 6.63
C ILE A 14 20.92 28.48 5.63
N SER A 15 20.93 28.99 4.40
CA SER A 15 20.04 28.52 3.33
C SER A 15 20.27 27.03 3.03
N GLY A 16 21.52 26.58 2.99
CA GLY A 16 21.85 25.16 2.81
C GLY A 16 21.33 24.29 3.94
N LEU A 17 21.47 24.71 5.20
CA LEU A 17 20.96 23.98 6.36
C LEU A 17 19.42 23.90 6.36
N LEU A 18 18.73 25.01 6.04
CA LEU A 18 17.27 25.06 6.00
C LEU A 18 16.69 24.20 4.87
N LEU A 19 17.28 24.25 3.67
CA LEU A 19 16.82 23.45 2.52
C LEU A 19 16.99 21.94 2.77
N ASN A 20 18.10 21.53 3.38
CA ASN A 20 18.32 20.12 3.74
C ASN A 20 17.41 19.67 4.89
N ALA A 21 17.11 20.54 5.85
CA ALA A 21 16.18 20.22 6.94
C ALA A 21 14.76 19.96 6.42
N CYS A 22 14.27 20.77 5.47
CA CYS A 22 12.97 20.57 4.84
C CYS A 22 12.93 19.24 4.06
N SER A 23 13.94 18.95 3.23
CA SER A 23 13.97 17.72 2.43
C SER A 23 14.04 16.45 3.28
N MET A 24 14.80 16.49 4.39
CA MET A 24 14.84 15.38 5.35
C MET A 24 13.51 15.20 6.08
N SER A 25 12.83 16.29 6.44
CA SER A 25 11.52 16.24 7.09
C SER A 25 10.43 15.71 6.16
N ASP A 26 10.42 16.13 4.89
CA ASP A 26 9.45 15.66 3.90
C ASP A 26 9.66 14.17 3.59
N TRP A 27 10.92 13.73 3.47
CA TRP A 27 11.25 12.32 3.31
C TRP A 27 10.82 11.49 4.51
N TRP A 28 11.13 11.95 5.73
CA TRP A 28 10.76 11.27 6.96
C TRP A 28 9.23 11.19 7.11
N ASN A 29 8.54 12.33 7.02
CA ASN A 29 7.09 12.39 7.11
C ASN A 29 6.42 11.56 6.01
N GLY A 30 6.92 11.62 4.78
CA GLY A 30 6.42 10.82 3.67
C GLY A 30 6.62 9.32 3.88
N HIS A 31 7.78 8.89 4.39
CA HIS A 31 8.05 7.49 4.71
C HIS A 31 7.10 6.95 5.79
N TYR A 32 6.90 7.70 6.88
CA TYR A 32 5.97 7.29 7.94
C TYR A 32 4.51 7.40 7.52
N ALA A 33 4.13 8.42 6.73
CA ALA A 33 2.78 8.52 6.18
C ALA A 33 2.46 7.34 5.25
N THR A 34 3.41 6.96 4.39
CA THR A 34 3.27 5.79 3.50
C THR A 34 3.15 4.51 4.32
N ARG A 35 3.99 4.35 5.35
CA ARG A 35 3.92 3.19 6.24
C ARG A 35 2.60 3.13 7.01
N ALA A 36 2.12 4.26 7.50
CA ALA A 36 0.83 4.35 8.19
C ALA A 36 -0.33 3.99 7.25
N ALA A 37 -0.30 4.45 6.00
CA ALA A 37 -1.28 4.10 4.99
C ALA A 37 -1.28 2.58 4.69
N ILE A 38 -0.11 1.97 4.52
CA ILE A 38 0.00 0.51 4.32
C ILE A 38 -0.55 -0.28 5.52
N ILE A 39 -0.26 0.17 6.74
CA ILE A 39 -0.77 -0.47 7.96
C ILE A 39 -2.29 -0.34 8.04
N ALA A 40 -2.84 0.84 7.74
CA ALA A 40 -4.28 1.07 7.75
C ALA A 40 -4.99 0.17 6.72
N ASP A 41 -4.45 0.10 5.50
CA ASP A 41 -4.93 -0.76 4.42
C ASP A 41 -4.95 -2.25 4.83
N GLN A 42 -3.88 -2.73 5.46
CA GLN A 42 -3.82 -4.09 6.02
C GLN A 42 -4.87 -4.33 7.11
N GLN A 43 -5.06 -3.38 8.02
CA GLN A 43 -6.05 -3.48 9.10
C GLN A 43 -7.49 -3.50 8.56
N GLU A 44 -7.77 -2.72 7.51
CA GLU A 44 -9.07 -2.72 6.84
C GLU A 44 -9.34 -4.07 6.14
N ALA A 45 -8.34 -4.63 5.47
CA ALA A 45 -8.42 -5.96 4.88
C ALA A 45 -8.73 -7.04 5.93
N GLU A 46 -7.99 -7.03 7.03
CA GLU A 46 -8.18 -7.97 8.13
C GLU A 46 -9.58 -7.83 8.75
N ALA A 47 -10.05 -6.60 8.96
CA ALA A 47 -11.37 -6.33 9.50
C ALA A 47 -12.50 -6.83 8.57
N TYR A 48 -12.36 -6.61 7.26
CA TYR A 48 -13.30 -7.12 6.25
C TYR A 48 -13.44 -8.64 6.32
N TYR A 49 -12.31 -9.37 6.26
CA TYR A 49 -12.35 -10.83 6.28
C TYR A 49 -12.76 -11.40 7.66
N ALA A 50 -12.43 -10.70 8.75
CA ALA A 50 -12.87 -11.08 10.09
C ALA A 50 -14.41 -11.01 10.22
N ALA A 51 -15.03 -9.99 9.61
CA ALA A 51 -16.47 -9.74 9.63
C ALA A 51 -17.30 -10.69 8.74
N GLU A 52 -16.67 -11.53 7.92
CA GLU A 52 -17.39 -12.48 7.06
C GLU A 52 -18.30 -13.43 7.86
N SER A 53 -19.50 -13.67 7.33
CA SER A 53 -20.41 -14.67 7.89
C SER A 53 -19.82 -16.09 7.76
N PRO A 54 -20.24 -17.04 8.61
CA PRO A 54 -19.77 -18.43 8.50
C PRO A 54 -19.99 -19.05 7.11
N ALA A 55 -21.08 -18.68 6.44
CA ALA A 55 -21.39 -19.15 5.09
C ALA A 55 -20.39 -18.62 4.05
N ILE A 56 -19.99 -17.35 4.14
CA ILE A 56 -18.99 -16.75 3.25
C ILE A 56 -17.60 -17.33 3.52
N LYS A 57 -17.22 -17.53 4.80
CA LYS A 57 -15.95 -18.18 5.16
C LYS A 57 -15.85 -19.59 4.59
N ALA A 58 -16.90 -20.39 4.71
CA ALA A 58 -16.94 -21.74 4.13
C ALA A 58 -16.87 -21.72 2.59
N LEU A 59 -17.53 -20.75 1.95
CA LEU A 59 -17.45 -20.58 0.50
C LEU A 59 -16.03 -20.20 0.05
N ARG A 60 -15.37 -19.28 0.79
CA ARG A 60 -13.98 -18.88 0.55
C ARG A 60 -13.03 -20.06 0.68
N GLU A 61 -13.15 -20.84 1.76
CA GLU A 61 -12.34 -22.04 1.99
C GLU A 61 -12.48 -23.06 0.85
N LYS A 62 -13.71 -23.29 0.38
CA LYS A 62 -13.98 -24.17 -0.76
C LYS A 62 -13.36 -23.65 -2.06
N ASN A 63 -13.45 -22.35 -2.31
CA ASN A 63 -13.02 -21.74 -3.57
C ASN A 63 -11.50 -21.48 -3.63
N HIS A 64 -10.86 -21.23 -2.50
CA HIS A 64 -9.43 -20.93 -2.38
C HIS A 64 -8.52 -21.91 -3.16
N PRO A 65 -8.55 -23.24 -2.93
CA PRO A 65 -7.65 -24.15 -3.63
C PRO A 65 -7.90 -24.20 -5.15
N ILE A 66 -9.15 -24.02 -5.58
CA ILE A 66 -9.52 -24.01 -7.00
C ILE A 66 -8.95 -22.76 -7.68
N CYS A 67 -9.13 -21.60 -7.04
CA CYS A 67 -8.65 -20.32 -7.58
C CYS A 67 -7.15 -20.15 -7.48
N TRP A 68 -6.55 -20.71 -6.44
CA TRP A 68 -5.10 -20.82 -6.32
C TRP A 68 -4.52 -21.62 -7.48
N SER A 69 -5.08 -22.80 -7.75
CA SER A 69 -4.65 -23.64 -8.88
C SER A 69 -4.77 -22.91 -10.22
N GLU A 70 -5.87 -22.18 -10.45
CA GLU A 70 -6.02 -21.37 -11.67
C GLU A 70 -4.93 -20.28 -11.78
N ALA A 71 -4.65 -19.58 -10.68
CA ALA A 71 -3.69 -18.49 -10.66
C ALA A 71 -2.21 -18.93 -10.78
N VAL A 72 -1.82 -20.06 -10.16
CA VAL A 72 -0.43 -20.55 -10.26
C VAL A 72 -0.07 -21.06 -11.66
N HIS A 73 -1.06 -21.41 -12.48
CA HIS A 73 -0.86 -21.84 -13.86
C HIS A 73 -0.84 -20.68 -14.87
N GLU A 74 -1.03 -19.44 -14.40
CA GLU A 74 -0.88 -18.26 -15.25
C GLU A 74 0.58 -18.09 -15.68
N LYS A 75 0.80 -17.81 -16.98
CA LYS A 75 2.14 -17.67 -17.54
C LYS A 75 2.79 -16.37 -17.09
N ASP A 76 1.98 -15.31 -16.99
CA ASP A 76 2.42 -14.04 -16.46
C ASP A 76 2.22 -14.00 -14.94
N ARG A 77 3.32 -14.12 -14.17
CA ARG A 77 3.27 -14.10 -12.70
C ARG A 77 2.73 -12.77 -12.14
N SER A 78 2.81 -11.67 -12.90
CA SER A 78 2.21 -10.41 -12.47
C SER A 78 0.68 -10.48 -12.40
N LEU A 79 0.08 -11.44 -13.11
CA LEU A 79 -1.36 -11.66 -13.16
C LEU A 79 -1.88 -12.65 -12.11
N PHE A 80 -1.03 -13.16 -11.21
CA PHE A 80 -1.46 -14.09 -10.16
C PHE A 80 -2.66 -13.56 -9.35
N THR A 81 -2.51 -12.39 -8.74
CA THR A 81 -3.56 -11.74 -7.92
C THR A 81 -4.84 -11.47 -8.72
N PRO A 82 -4.80 -10.81 -9.90
CA PRO A 82 -6.03 -10.54 -10.66
C PRO A 82 -6.71 -11.82 -11.19
N VAL A 83 -5.96 -12.90 -11.48
CA VAL A 83 -6.55 -14.19 -11.85
C VAL A 83 -7.23 -14.85 -10.65
N TYR A 84 -6.55 -14.89 -9.50
CA TYR A 84 -7.08 -15.42 -8.26
C TYR A 84 -8.37 -14.69 -7.84
N ASP A 85 -8.34 -13.36 -7.77
CA ASP A 85 -9.50 -12.56 -7.33
C ASP A 85 -10.68 -12.70 -8.29
N ARG A 86 -10.43 -12.71 -9.61
CA ARG A 86 -11.48 -12.92 -10.61
C ARG A 86 -12.10 -14.31 -10.50
N CYS A 87 -11.30 -15.32 -10.21
CA CYS A 87 -11.79 -16.66 -9.95
C CYS A 87 -12.69 -16.70 -8.70
N MET A 88 -12.26 -16.07 -7.60
CA MET A 88 -13.02 -15.99 -6.35
C MET A 88 -14.36 -15.31 -6.57
N ARG A 89 -14.36 -14.15 -7.25
CA ARG A 89 -15.57 -13.40 -7.60
C ARG A 89 -16.54 -14.20 -8.49
N ARG A 90 -16.04 -14.86 -9.54
CA ARG A 90 -16.86 -15.71 -10.42
C ARG A 90 -17.55 -16.86 -9.67
N ARG A 91 -16.98 -17.29 -8.55
CA ARG A 91 -17.53 -18.34 -7.68
C ARG A 91 -18.32 -17.79 -6.49
N GLY A 92 -18.65 -16.50 -6.51
CA GLY A 92 -19.49 -15.85 -5.51
C GLY A 92 -18.79 -15.55 -4.19
N THR A 93 -17.45 -15.59 -4.13
CA THR A 93 -16.71 -15.15 -2.95
C THR A 93 -16.38 -13.66 -3.08
N PRO A 94 -16.94 -12.77 -2.23
CA PRO A 94 -16.57 -11.36 -2.17
C PRO A 94 -15.07 -11.17 -1.91
N MET A 95 -14.47 -10.06 -2.27
CA MET A 95 -13.03 -9.82 -2.03
C MET A 95 -12.83 -8.40 -1.53
N TRP A 96 -12.00 -8.23 -0.50
CA TRP A 96 -11.60 -6.89 -0.08
C TRP A 96 -10.94 -6.15 -1.26
N HIS A 97 -11.20 -4.85 -1.40
CA HIS A 97 -10.91 -4.06 -2.61
C HIS A 97 -11.73 -4.45 -3.85
N ASP A 98 -13.02 -4.77 -3.70
CA ASP A 98 -13.91 -4.95 -4.84
C ASP A 98 -14.47 -3.64 -5.41
N GLY A 99 -14.45 -2.54 -4.64
CA GLY A 99 -15.08 -1.28 -5.06
C GLY A 99 -16.57 -1.45 -5.40
N LEU A 100 -17.18 -2.57 -4.99
CA LEU A 100 -18.57 -2.95 -5.18
C LEU A 100 -19.37 -2.81 -3.87
N ASP A 101 -18.68 -2.34 -2.82
CA ASP A 101 -19.23 -1.89 -1.54
C ASP A 101 -19.67 -0.40 -1.57
N GLN A 102 -19.77 0.22 -2.76
CA GLN A 102 -20.45 1.51 -3.00
C GLN A 102 -21.63 1.37 -3.95
#